data_AF-A0AB39NKX6-F1
#
_entry.id   AF-A0AB39NKX6-F1
#
_cell.length_a   1.000
_cell.length_b   1.000
_cell.length_c   1.000
_cell.angle_alpha   90.00
_cell.angle_beta   90.00
_cell.angle_gamma   90.00
#
_symmetry.space_group_name_H-M   'P 1'
#
loop_
_entity.id
_entity.type
_entity.pdbx_description
1 polymer ?
#
loop_
_entity_poly.entity_id
_entity_poly.type
_entity_poly.pdbx_seq_one_letter_code
_entity_poly.pdbx_strand_id
1 'polypeptide(L)'
;MRIAAVLRPRSGVGPVFTLGHGLSRNNPTQPLAFPLRVDNKNPRAWMSLSFQLRLDDEGSYLTVHSSYCAIFSDEGLQSCLCHFDYEREKDRYTSAHVQVYGTSPALEALNGKGDQKRTLDTLHIPVGGRRFRPCIEDVIEFLINE
;
A
#
# COMPACT_ATOMS: atom_id res chain seq x y z
N MET A 1 -20.40 4.98 2.17
CA MET A 1 -19.03 5.26 1.67
C MET A 1 -19.07 5.26 0.15
N ARG A 2 -18.42 6.21 -0.51
CA ARG A 2 -18.30 6.27 -1.98
C ARG A 2 -16.83 6.32 -2.37
N ILE A 3 -16.39 5.40 -3.21
CA ILE A 3 -15.10 5.48 -3.91
C ILE A 3 -15.32 6.23 -5.22
N ALA A 4 -14.43 7.16 -5.52
CA ALA A 4 -14.44 7.92 -6.75
C ALA A 4 -13.17 7.65 -7.56
N ALA A 5 -13.27 7.90 -8.86
CA ALA A 5 -12.15 7.91 -9.79
C ALA A 5 -11.99 9.33 -10.33
N VAL A 6 -10.77 9.86 -10.34
CA VAL A 6 -10.45 11.15 -10.94
C VAL A 6 -9.32 10.97 -11.95
N LEU A 7 -9.58 11.34 -13.20
CA LEU A 7 -8.56 11.37 -14.23
C LEU A 7 -7.58 12.53 -13.98
N ARG A 8 -6.30 12.21 -13.92
CA ARG A 8 -5.18 13.15 -13.95
C ARG A 8 -4.52 13.03 -15.33
N PRO A 9 -4.80 13.95 -16.27
CA PRO A 9 -4.33 13.83 -17.65
C PRO A 9 -2.82 14.07 -17.79
N ARG A 10 -2.18 14.69 -16.79
CA ARG A 10 -0.73 14.94 -16.74
C ARG A 10 -0.19 14.43 -15.40
N SER A 11 0.77 13.51 -15.46
CA SER A 11 1.56 13.02 -14.31
C SER A 11 2.96 12.63 -14.79
N GLY A 12 3.85 12.24 -13.89
CA GLY A 12 5.20 11.77 -14.25
C GLY A 12 5.23 10.53 -15.15
N VAL A 13 4.12 9.79 -15.24
CA VAL A 13 4.00 8.51 -15.99
C VAL A 13 2.89 8.54 -17.06
N GLY A 14 2.44 9.74 -17.45
CA GLY A 14 1.34 9.93 -18.39
C GLY A 14 -0.04 10.04 -17.72
N PRO A 15 -1.15 9.84 -18.46
CA PRO A 15 -2.49 9.91 -17.90
C PRO A 15 -2.75 8.79 -16.89
N VAL A 16 -3.25 9.14 -15.71
CA VAL A 16 -3.57 8.18 -14.64
C VAL A 16 -4.93 8.49 -14.02
N PHE A 17 -5.67 7.46 -13.62
CA PHE A 17 -6.87 7.56 -12.81
C PHE A 17 -6.50 7.33 -11.35
N THR A 18 -6.74 8.32 -10.50
CA THR A 18 -6.64 8.12 -9.05
C THR A 18 -7.98 7.59 -8.55
N LEU A 19 -7.97 6.43 -7.89
CA LEU A 19 -9.11 5.83 -7.21
C LEU A 19 -8.97 6.01 -5.70
N GLY A 20 -10.05 6.42 -5.03
CA GLY A 20 -10.04 6.62 -3.58
C GLY A 20 -11.30 7.30 -3.05
N HIS A 21 -11.43 7.34 -1.73
CA HIS A 21 -12.52 8.06 -1.07
C HIS A 21 -12.20 9.57 -0.95
N GLY A 22 -13.21 10.43 -1.00
CA GLY A 22 -13.03 11.88 -0.86
C GLY A 22 -12.37 12.60 -2.06
N LEU A 23 -12.07 11.88 -3.14
CA LEU A 23 -11.49 12.46 -4.34
C LEU A 23 -12.47 13.37 -5.08
N SER A 24 -11.95 14.46 -5.63
CA SER A 24 -12.69 15.40 -6.48
C SER A 24 -11.76 16.05 -7.50
N ARG A 25 -12.30 16.90 -8.38
CA ARG A 25 -11.47 17.70 -9.30
C ARG A 25 -10.50 18.63 -8.55
N ASN A 26 -10.88 19.12 -7.37
CA ASN A 26 -10.06 20.02 -6.56
C ASN A 26 -9.13 19.27 -5.58
N ASN A 27 -9.36 17.97 -5.38
CA ASN A 27 -8.51 17.07 -4.61
C ASN A 27 -8.33 15.73 -5.36
N PRO A 28 -7.50 15.70 -6.41
CA PRO A 28 -7.36 14.53 -7.27
C PRO A 28 -6.34 13.50 -6.78
N THR A 29 -5.64 13.76 -5.67
CA THR A 29 -4.49 12.96 -5.22
C THR A 29 -4.50 12.55 -3.75
N GLN A 30 -5.27 13.20 -2.88
CA GLN A 30 -5.24 12.93 -1.44
C GLN A 30 -6.57 12.29 -1.02
N PRO A 31 -6.73 10.97 -1.15
CA PRO A 31 -7.93 10.31 -0.69
C PRO A 31 -8.06 10.43 0.84
N LEU A 32 -9.30 10.56 1.29
CA LEU A 32 -9.64 10.57 2.71
C LEU A 32 -9.82 9.15 3.21
N ALA A 33 -9.41 8.88 4.44
CA ALA A 33 -9.78 7.63 5.08
C ALA A 33 -11.28 7.60 5.39
N PHE A 34 -11.81 6.39 5.60
CA PHE A 34 -13.21 6.20 5.96
C PHE A 34 -13.37 5.07 6.98
N PRO A 35 -14.41 5.13 7.82
CA PRO A 35 -14.67 4.11 8.83
C PRO A 35 -15.10 2.79 8.19
N LEU A 36 -14.57 1.68 8.70
CA LEU A 36 -15.02 0.32 8.41
C LEU A 36 -16.08 -0.08 9.44
N ARG A 37 -17.28 -0.38 8.95
CA ARG A 37 -18.42 -0.79 9.78
C ARG A 37 -18.91 -2.15 9.31
N VAL A 38 -18.90 -3.12 10.21
CA VAL A 38 -19.48 -4.45 9.99
C VAL A 38 -20.98 -4.44 10.35
N ASP A 39 -21.37 -3.57 11.28
CA ASP A 39 -22.74 -3.35 11.73
C ASP A 39 -23.01 -1.84 11.96
N ASN A 40 -24.18 -1.50 12.51
CA ASN A 40 -24.54 -0.11 12.82
C ASN A 40 -23.87 0.47 14.09
N LYS A 41 -22.88 -0.21 14.67
CA LYS A 41 -22.15 0.28 15.86
C LYS A 41 -21.02 1.23 15.46
N ASN A 42 -20.31 1.73 16.47
CA ASN A 42 -19.11 2.53 16.30
C ASN A 42 -18.06 1.75 15.49
N PRO A 43 -17.36 2.42 14.56
CA PRO A 43 -16.33 1.78 13.77
C PRO A 43 -15.16 1.41 14.67
N ARG A 44 -14.57 0.24 14.40
CA ARG A 44 -13.40 -0.28 15.13
C ARG A 44 -12.11 -0.20 14.31
N ALA A 45 -12.24 0.17 13.04
CA ALA A 45 -11.13 0.34 12.12
C ALA A 45 -11.49 1.39 11.07
N TRP A 46 -10.46 2.01 10.52
CA TRP A 46 -10.52 2.99 9.43
C TRP A 46 -9.62 2.52 8.32
N MET A 47 -9.98 2.84 7.08
CA MET A 47 -9.20 2.47 5.91
C MET A 47 -8.90 3.69 5.08
N SER A 48 -7.62 3.84 4.70
CA SER A 48 -7.19 4.75 3.65
C SER A 48 -6.78 3.92 2.45
N LEU A 49 -7.24 4.30 1.25
CA LEU A 49 -6.84 3.63 0.02
C LEU A 49 -6.63 4.63 -1.11
N SER A 50 -5.59 4.38 -1.90
CA SER A 50 -5.25 5.13 -3.09
C SER A 50 -4.76 4.17 -4.16
N PHE A 51 -5.44 4.12 -5.30
CA PHE A 51 -4.95 3.38 -6.46
C PHE A 51 -4.65 4.36 -7.58
N GLN A 52 -3.51 4.22 -8.23
CA GLN A 52 -3.23 4.89 -9.49
C GLN A 52 -3.34 3.85 -10.60
N LEU A 53 -4.35 4.01 -11.45
CA LEU A 53 -4.57 3.15 -12.60
C LEU A 53 -4.11 3.88 -13.86
N ARG A 54 -3.55 3.14 -14.81
CA ARG A 54 -3.28 3.63 -16.16
C ARG A 54 -3.77 2.59 -17.16
N LEU A 55 -3.80 2.94 -18.44
CA LEU A 55 -3.88 1.89 -19.46
C LEU A 55 -2.58 1.09 -19.45
N ASP A 56 -2.70 -0.21 -19.72
CA ASP A 56 -1.57 -1.08 -20.03
C ASP A 56 -0.79 -0.60 -21.26
N ASP A 57 0.31 -1.28 -21.56
CA ASP A 57 1.25 -0.85 -22.59
C ASP A 57 0.61 -0.93 -24.00
N GLU A 58 -0.38 -1.82 -24.16
CA GLU A 58 -1.21 -1.97 -25.35
C GLU A 58 -2.38 -0.97 -25.42
N GLY A 59 -2.62 -0.16 -24.38
CA GLY A 59 -3.70 0.82 -24.35
C GLY A 59 -5.11 0.24 -24.25
N SER A 60 -5.24 -1.04 -23.89
CA SER A 60 -6.47 -1.83 -24.00
C SER A 60 -7.19 -2.03 -22.67
N TYR A 61 -6.45 -2.17 -21.57
CA TYR A 61 -7.02 -2.46 -20.25
C TYR A 61 -6.47 -1.55 -19.16
N LEU A 62 -7.28 -1.30 -18.12
CA LEU A 62 -6.78 -0.63 -16.93
C LEU A 62 -5.87 -1.56 -16.14
N THR A 63 -4.73 -1.02 -15.73
CA THR A 63 -3.73 -1.72 -14.94
C THR A 63 -3.31 -0.86 -13.75
N VAL A 64 -3.06 -1.50 -12.62
CA VAL A 64 -2.57 -0.79 -11.43
C VAL A 64 -1.12 -0.37 -11.68
N HIS A 65 -0.85 0.93 -11.65
CA HIS A 65 0.51 1.48 -11.66
C HIS A 65 1.09 1.53 -10.25
N SER A 66 0.30 2.01 -9.29
CA SER A 66 0.62 1.92 -7.87
C SER A 66 -0.64 1.80 -7.03
N SER A 67 -0.52 1.23 -5.84
CA SER A 67 -1.60 1.20 -4.87
C SER A 67 -1.08 1.26 -3.45
N TYR A 68 -1.85 1.92 -2.59
CA TYR A 68 -1.69 1.97 -1.16
C TYR A 68 -3.03 1.61 -0.52
N CYS A 69 -3.00 0.74 0.48
CA CYS A 69 -4.17 0.41 1.29
C CYS A 69 -3.73 0.20 2.74
N ALA A 70 -4.14 1.09 3.64
CA ALA A 70 -3.78 1.03 5.05
C ALA A 70 -5.00 0.93 5.95
N ILE A 71 -4.86 0.16 7.02
CA ILE A 71 -5.87 -0.07 8.03
C ILE A 71 -5.40 0.52 9.35
N PHE A 72 -6.25 1.29 10.02
CA PHE A 72 -5.96 1.99 11.27
C PHE A 72 -6.96 1.61 12.34
N SER A 73 -6.54 1.62 13.60
CA SER A 73 -7.44 1.37 14.75
C SER A 73 -8.10 2.63 15.30
N ASP A 74 -7.75 3.82 14.79
CA ASP A 74 -8.31 5.11 15.22
C ASP A 74 -8.68 6.00 14.03
N GLU A 75 -9.60 6.92 14.27
CA GLU A 75 -10.08 7.89 13.26
C GLU A 75 -9.01 8.90 12.85
N GLY A 76 -8.08 9.22 13.76
CA GLY A 76 -6.98 10.15 13.51
C GLY A 76 -5.86 9.55 12.66
N LEU A 77 -5.95 8.27 12.29
CA LEU A 77 -4.97 7.53 11.50
C LEU A 77 -3.57 7.49 12.14
N GLN A 78 -3.49 7.56 13.47
CA GLN A 78 -2.21 7.58 14.19
C GLN A 78 -1.69 6.17 14.49
N SER A 79 -2.60 5.21 14.62
CA SER A 79 -2.32 3.81 14.96
C SER A 79 -2.60 2.94 13.75
N CYS A 80 -1.63 2.88 12.83
CA CYS A 80 -1.68 1.96 11.71
C CYS A 80 -1.57 0.52 12.22
N LEU A 81 -2.33 -0.40 11.63
CA LEU A 81 -2.31 -1.83 11.93
C LEU A 81 -1.49 -2.59 10.89
N CYS A 82 -1.74 -2.27 9.62
CA CYS A 82 -0.97 -2.74 8.50
C CYS A 82 -1.25 -1.88 7.28
N HIS A 83 -0.34 -1.92 6.31
CA HIS A 83 -0.61 -1.38 4.99
C HIS A 83 -0.01 -2.26 3.89
N PHE A 84 -0.67 -2.22 2.75
CA PHE A 84 -0.29 -2.91 1.53
C PHE A 84 0.11 -1.86 0.50
N ASP A 85 1.29 -2.06 -0.07
CA ASP A 85 1.86 -1.17 -1.06
C ASP A 85 2.22 -1.96 -2.31
N TYR A 86 2.04 -1.31 -3.44
CA TYR A 86 2.44 -1.82 -4.74
C TYR A 86 2.89 -0.68 -5.64
N GLU A 87 3.99 -0.89 -6.35
CA GLU A 87 4.51 0.02 -7.35
C GLU A 87 5.08 -0.78 -8.52
N ARG A 88 4.55 -0.52 -9.72
CA ARG A 88 4.79 -1.35 -10.90
C ARG A 88 6.22 -1.25 -11.45
N GLU A 89 6.79 -0.06 -11.42
CA GLU A 89 8.08 0.28 -12.05
C GLU A 89 9.19 0.44 -10.99
N LYS A 90 9.11 -0.40 -9.95
CA LYS A 90 10.04 -0.33 -8.82
C LYS A 90 11.18 -1.30 -9.03
N ASP A 91 12.39 -0.76 -9.18
CA ASP A 91 13.57 -1.53 -9.59
C ASP A 91 14.49 -1.98 -8.45
N ARG A 92 14.32 -1.46 -7.22
CA ARG A 92 15.31 -1.61 -6.15
C ARG A 92 14.94 -2.58 -5.02
N TYR A 93 13.68 -2.97 -4.91
CA TYR A 93 13.18 -3.90 -3.87
C TYR A 93 11.76 -4.39 -4.20
N THR A 94 11.18 -5.23 -3.34
CA THR A 94 9.86 -5.87 -3.48
C THR A 94 8.77 -4.91 -3.94
N SER A 95 8.41 -5.05 -5.22
CA SER A 95 7.42 -4.20 -5.90
C SER A 95 6.04 -4.20 -5.24
N ALA A 96 5.69 -5.29 -4.53
CA ALA A 96 4.51 -5.37 -3.69
C ALA A 96 4.87 -5.95 -2.32
N HIS A 97 4.43 -5.29 -1.25
CA HIS A 97 4.70 -5.72 0.11
C HIS A 97 3.57 -5.35 1.06
N VAL A 98 3.61 -5.97 2.24
CA VAL A 98 2.81 -5.61 3.40
C VAL A 98 3.74 -5.24 4.54
N GLN A 99 3.42 -4.15 5.24
CA GLN A 99 4.03 -3.82 6.52
C GLN A 99 2.97 -4.02 7.61
N VAL A 100 3.38 -4.61 8.73
CA VAL A 100 2.51 -4.88 9.87
C VAL A 100 3.04 -4.09 11.06
N TYR A 101 2.16 -3.38 11.75
CA TYR A 101 2.55 -2.61 12.92
C TYR A 101 2.36 -3.45 14.18
N GLY A 102 3.37 -3.43 15.04
CA GLY A 102 3.38 -4.21 16.27
C GLY A 102 4.80 -4.60 16.66
N THR A 103 4.90 -5.58 17.55
CA THR A 103 6.16 -6.14 18.01
C THR A 103 6.21 -7.63 17.69
N SER A 104 7.41 -8.11 17.38
CA SER A 104 7.65 -9.53 17.14
C SER A 104 9.09 -9.83 17.52
N PRO A 105 9.34 -10.38 18.72
CA PRO A 105 10.70 -10.68 19.15
C PRO A 105 11.45 -11.59 18.18
N ALA A 106 10.75 -12.49 17.49
CA ALA A 106 11.34 -13.39 16.50
C ALA A 106 11.79 -12.68 15.22
N LEU A 107 11.01 -11.71 14.73
CA LEU A 107 11.38 -10.93 13.55
C LEU A 107 12.38 -9.83 13.91
N GLU A 108 12.26 -9.23 15.09
CA GLU A 108 13.23 -8.28 15.63
C GLU A 108 14.62 -8.91 15.80
N ALA A 109 14.68 -10.23 16.05
CA ALA A 109 15.93 -10.99 16.13
C ALA A 109 16.64 -11.16 14.78
N LEU A 110 16.02 -10.79 13.65
CA LEU A 110 16.69 -10.71 12.36
C LEU A 110 17.72 -9.56 12.31
N ASN A 111 17.55 -8.54 13.15
CA ASN A 111 18.52 -7.44 13.25
C ASN A 111 19.88 -7.97 13.74
N GLY A 112 20.92 -7.75 12.94
CA GLY A 112 22.31 -8.07 13.27
C GLY A 112 22.95 -7.05 14.22
N LYS A 113 24.18 -7.37 14.66
CA LYS A 113 24.99 -6.44 15.46
C LYS A 113 25.45 -5.27 14.58
N GLY A 114 24.94 -4.07 14.87
CA GLY A 114 25.30 -2.84 14.16
C GLY A 114 24.22 -2.34 13.20
N ASP A 115 23.15 -3.12 13.00
CA ASP A 115 22.02 -2.69 12.19
C ASP A 115 21.23 -1.59 12.90
N GLN A 116 20.66 -0.69 12.12
CA GLN A 116 19.58 0.16 12.62
C GLN A 116 18.43 -0.78 12.99
N LYS A 117 18.04 -0.83 14.27
CA LYS A 117 16.98 -1.74 14.74
C LYS A 117 15.72 -1.55 13.91
N ARG A 118 15.46 -2.48 13.00
CA ARG A 118 14.24 -2.53 12.20
C ARG A 118 13.11 -3.03 13.07
N THR A 119 12.07 -2.22 13.18
CA THR A 119 10.80 -2.59 13.81
C THR A 119 9.92 -3.31 12.80
N LEU A 120 8.91 -4.05 13.27
CA LEU A 120 8.06 -4.86 12.40
C LEU A 120 7.39 -4.04 11.27
N ASP A 121 7.04 -2.79 11.57
CA ASP A 121 6.43 -1.85 10.63
C ASP A 121 7.39 -1.34 9.55
N THR A 122 8.69 -1.58 9.69
CA THR A 122 9.68 -1.24 8.67
C THR A 122 10.00 -2.41 7.72
N LEU A 123 9.57 -3.63 8.04
CA LEU A 123 9.85 -4.81 7.23
C LEU A 123 8.87 -4.91 6.06
N HIS A 124 9.38 -4.80 4.82
CA HIS A 124 8.55 -4.90 3.62
C HIS A 124 8.31 -6.38 3.21
N ILE A 125 7.42 -7.07 3.93
CA ILE A 125 7.13 -8.49 3.71
C ILE A 125 6.55 -8.68 2.29
N PRO A 126 7.16 -9.49 1.41
CA PRO A 126 6.75 -9.61 0.01
C PRO A 126 5.38 -10.26 -0.12
N VAL A 127 4.58 -9.74 -1.05
CA VAL A 127 3.30 -10.36 -1.43
C VAL A 127 3.29 -10.88 -2.87
N GLY A 128 4.38 -10.74 -3.63
CA GLY A 128 4.52 -11.33 -4.97
C GLY A 128 4.07 -10.47 -6.13
N GLY A 129 4.48 -9.20 -6.09
CA GLY A 129 4.37 -8.23 -7.17
C GLY A 129 2.99 -8.16 -7.82
N ARG A 130 2.97 -8.21 -9.17
CA ARG A 130 1.75 -8.09 -10.00
C ARG A 130 0.70 -9.17 -9.76
N ARG A 131 1.05 -10.31 -9.15
CA ARG A 131 0.20 -11.51 -9.11
C ARG A 131 -0.16 -11.97 -7.69
N PHE A 132 0.26 -11.23 -6.67
CA PHE A 132 0.08 -11.59 -5.26
C PHE A 132 0.53 -13.03 -4.93
N ARG A 133 1.65 -13.46 -5.55
CA ARG A 133 2.22 -14.80 -5.40
C ARG A 133 3.74 -14.68 -5.27
N PRO A 134 4.29 -14.59 -4.04
CA PRO A 134 5.72 -14.39 -3.87
C PRO A 134 6.47 -15.58 -4.46
N CYS A 135 7.49 -15.30 -5.26
CA CYS A 135 8.45 -16.31 -5.69
C CYS A 135 9.55 -16.48 -4.65
N ILE A 136 10.43 -17.47 -4.84
CA ILE A 136 11.53 -17.70 -3.90
C ILE A 136 12.52 -16.52 -3.90
N GLU A 137 12.69 -15.88 -5.06
CA GLU A 137 13.51 -14.69 -5.24
C GLU A 137 12.98 -13.52 -4.41
N ASP A 138 11.66 -13.29 -4.36
CA ASP A 138 11.05 -12.24 -3.53
C ASP A 138 11.40 -12.45 -2.04
N VAL A 139 11.39 -13.71 -1.58
CA VAL A 139 11.71 -14.06 -0.18
C VAL A 139 13.20 -13.91 0.11
N ILE A 140 14.06 -14.33 -0.82
CA ILE A 140 15.51 -14.18 -0.69
C ILE A 140 15.89 -12.69 -0.68
N GLU A 141 15.32 -11.89 -1.58
CA GLU A 141 15.55 -10.46 -1.64
C GLU A 141 15.10 -9.75 -0.35
N PHE A 142 13.93 -10.12 0.17
CA PHE A 142 13.44 -9.67 1.48
C PHE A 142 14.49 -9.92 2.57
N LEU A 143 15.02 -11.14 2.69
CA LEU A 143 16.01 -11.48 3.72
C LEU A 143 17.36 -10.76 3.56
N ILE A 144 17.65 -10.22 2.38
CA ILE A 144 18.91 -9.51 2.10
C ILE A 144 18.77 -8.00 2.31
N ASN A 145 17.64 -7.42 1.88
CA ASN A 145 17.45 -5.97 1.82
C ASN A 145 16.66 -5.39 3.01
N GLU A 146 15.77 -6.20 3.59
CA GLU A 146 15.04 -5.88 4.83
C GLU A 146 15.81 -6.28 6.07
#